data_AF-A0A2A3EHN7-F1
#
_entry.id   AF-A0A2A3EHN7-F1
#
_cell.length_a   1.000
_cell.length_b   1.000
_cell.length_c   1.000
_cell.angle_alpha   90.00
_cell.angle_beta   90.00
_cell.angle_gamma   90.00
#
_symmetry.space_group_name_H-M   'P 1'
#
loop_
_entity.id
_entity.type
_entity.pdbx_description
1 polymer ?
#
loop_
_entity_poly.entity_id
_entity_poly.type
_entity_poly.pdbx_seq_one_letter_code
_entity_poly.pdbx_strand_id
1 'polypeptide(L)'
;MQTSLSKRTIGCIGKCTSGLSVDELDQITDNINKTLNHPRGREIFKKFLEQYDLRDNLECLALFEICFEIIEREQKFPQSKKEPLLESLIENVKQVQEMAIDLDGVSQIDRALLERFNEALNSNSRNSLLSILEDTRNCCRDHLRSIHEKFKEYASEPCPMSR
;
A
#
# COMPACT_ATOMS: atom_id res chain seq x y z
N MET A 1 -45.25 2.08 0.91
CA MET A 1 -44.51 0.81 1.05
C MET A 1 -43.03 1.15 1.04
N GLN A 2 -42.36 1.06 2.19
CA GLN A 2 -40.90 1.30 2.29
C GLN A 2 -40.19 0.03 1.83
N THR A 3 -39.47 0.11 0.70
CA THR A 3 -38.55 -0.92 0.25
C THR A 3 -37.29 -0.85 1.11
N SER A 4 -37.21 -1.71 2.13
CA SER A 4 -35.97 -1.99 2.84
C SER A 4 -35.04 -2.74 1.88
N LEU A 5 -34.11 -2.01 1.28
CA LEU A 5 -32.95 -2.60 0.59
C LEU A 5 -32.12 -3.30 1.66
N SER A 6 -32.24 -4.63 1.73
CA SER A 6 -31.35 -5.45 2.53
C SER A 6 -29.93 -5.26 2.01
N LYS A 7 -29.12 -4.47 2.74
CA LYS A 7 -27.68 -4.38 2.51
C LYS A 7 -27.12 -5.80 2.60
N ARG A 8 -26.81 -6.40 1.44
CA ARG A 8 -26.19 -7.72 1.38
C ARG A 8 -24.77 -7.56 1.91
N THR A 9 -24.55 -8.01 3.14
CA THR A 9 -23.22 -8.07 3.74
C THR A 9 -22.45 -9.24 3.14
N ILE A 10 -21.22 -9.03 2.70
CA ILE A 10 -20.38 -10.10 2.17
C ILE A 10 -19.73 -10.82 3.37
N GLY A 11 -20.13 -12.07 3.61
CA GLY A 11 -19.58 -12.89 4.68
C GLY A 11 -18.45 -13.79 4.20
N CYS A 12 -17.21 -13.30 4.21
CA CYS A 12 -16.01 -14.15 4.14
C CYS A 12 -15.00 -13.75 5.21
N ILE A 13 -14.79 -14.65 6.17
CA ILE A 13 -13.66 -14.57 7.11
C ILE A 13 -12.33 -14.76 6.36
N GLY A 14 -12.30 -15.56 5.29
CA GLY A 14 -11.08 -15.82 4.50
C GLY A 14 -10.60 -14.66 3.62
N LYS A 15 -11.50 -13.78 3.15
CA LYS A 15 -11.16 -12.62 2.31
C LYS A 15 -11.03 -11.31 3.12
N CYS A 16 -11.19 -11.34 4.45
CA CYS A 16 -11.31 -10.15 5.30
C CYS A 16 -12.41 -9.16 4.83
N THR A 17 -13.45 -9.62 4.16
CA THR A 17 -14.56 -8.75 3.69
C THR A 17 -15.72 -8.68 4.67
N SER A 18 -15.68 -9.48 5.75
CA SER A 18 -16.67 -9.45 6.83
C SER A 18 -16.93 -8.02 7.32
N GLY A 19 -18.21 -7.64 7.38
CA GLY A 19 -18.67 -6.33 7.85
C GLY A 19 -18.74 -5.26 6.77
N LEU A 20 -18.28 -5.53 5.55
CA LEU A 20 -18.47 -4.63 4.40
C LEU A 20 -19.74 -5.01 3.62
N SER A 21 -20.51 -3.99 3.25
CA SER A 21 -21.49 -4.12 2.18
C SER A 21 -20.80 -4.27 0.82
N VAL A 22 -21.54 -4.76 -0.17
CA VAL A 22 -21.06 -4.85 -1.56
C VAL A 22 -20.56 -3.48 -2.05
N ASP A 23 -21.34 -2.41 -1.83
CA ASP A 23 -20.99 -1.06 -2.29
C ASP A 23 -19.70 -0.53 -1.63
N GLU A 24 -19.50 -0.81 -0.33
CA GLU A 24 -18.26 -0.42 0.38
C GLU A 24 -17.06 -1.20 -0.15
N LEU A 25 -17.22 -2.50 -0.43
CA LEU A 25 -16.16 -3.30 -1.00
C LEU A 25 -15.81 -2.83 -2.42
N ASP A 26 -16.81 -2.58 -3.26
CA ASP A 26 -16.62 -2.02 -4.60
C ASP A 26 -15.91 -0.66 -4.53
N GLN A 27 -16.31 0.22 -3.60
CA GLN A 27 -15.66 1.51 -3.43
C GLN A 27 -14.18 1.37 -3.02
N ILE A 28 -13.85 0.46 -2.12
CA ILE A 28 -12.46 0.24 -1.64
C ILE A 28 -11.61 -0.43 -2.74
N THR A 29 -12.20 -1.31 -3.54
CA THR A 29 -11.49 -2.13 -4.53
C THR A 29 -11.54 -1.60 -5.97
N ASP A 30 -12.26 -0.50 -6.20
CA ASP A 30 -12.51 0.05 -7.54
C ASP A 30 -11.23 0.30 -8.37
N ASN A 31 -10.17 0.81 -7.72
CA ASN A 31 -8.86 0.98 -8.34
C ASN A 31 -7.73 0.93 -7.29
N ILE A 32 -6.50 0.73 -7.77
CA ILE A 32 -5.33 0.57 -6.91
C ILE A 32 -5.11 1.74 -5.93
N ASN A 33 -5.41 2.99 -6.32
CA ASN A 33 -5.24 4.12 -5.41
C ASN A 33 -6.21 4.05 -4.23
N LYS A 34 -7.48 3.72 -4.49
CA LYS A 34 -8.48 3.56 -3.43
C LYS A 34 -8.14 2.38 -2.52
N THR A 35 -7.69 1.27 -3.10
CA THR A 35 -7.29 0.08 -2.34
C THR A 35 -6.09 0.38 -1.44
N LEU A 36 -5.04 0.99 -1.97
CA LEU A 36 -3.81 1.23 -1.21
C LEU A 36 -3.92 2.38 -0.19
N ASN A 37 -4.78 3.38 -0.43
CA ASN A 37 -5.01 4.46 0.53
C ASN A 37 -6.01 4.09 1.64
N HIS A 38 -6.71 2.96 1.53
CA HIS A 38 -7.66 2.51 2.55
C HIS A 38 -7.06 1.36 3.38
N PRO A 39 -6.98 1.46 4.72
CA PRO A 39 -6.40 0.40 5.56
C PRO A 39 -7.02 -0.97 5.32
N ARG A 40 -8.36 -1.04 5.24
CA ARG A 40 -9.08 -2.29 4.92
C ARG A 40 -8.80 -2.77 3.49
N GLY A 41 -8.56 -1.87 2.55
CA GLY A 41 -8.25 -2.24 1.16
C GLY A 41 -6.90 -2.94 1.09
N ARG A 42 -5.88 -2.40 1.76
CA ARG A 42 -4.56 -3.04 1.89
C ARG A 42 -4.65 -4.41 2.55
N GLU A 43 -5.45 -4.55 3.61
CA GLU A 43 -5.62 -5.84 4.29
C GLU A 43 -6.22 -6.93 3.37
N ILE A 44 -7.30 -6.61 2.65
CA ILE A 44 -7.94 -7.55 1.70
C ILE A 44 -6.97 -7.85 0.55
N PHE A 45 -6.26 -6.85 0.05
CA PHE A 45 -5.28 -7.04 -1.03
C PHE A 45 -4.11 -7.91 -0.58
N LYS A 46 -3.57 -7.69 0.62
CA LYS A 46 -2.54 -8.55 1.22
C LYS A 46 -3.00 -10.00 1.31
N LYS A 47 -4.25 -10.25 1.75
CA LYS A 47 -4.82 -11.61 1.81
C LYS A 47 -4.89 -12.27 0.44
N PHE A 48 -5.26 -11.51 -0.60
CA PHE A 48 -5.22 -11.99 -1.97
C PHE A 48 -3.79 -12.37 -2.39
N LEU A 49 -2.80 -11.52 -2.16
CA LEU A 49 -1.41 -11.81 -2.51
C LEU A 49 -0.86 -13.03 -1.75
N GLU A 50 -1.19 -13.17 -0.46
CA GLU A 50 -0.86 -14.35 0.37
C GLU A 50 -1.49 -15.63 -0.19
N GLN A 51 -2.77 -15.58 -0.60
CA GLN A 51 -3.48 -16.75 -1.11
C GLN A 51 -2.86 -17.32 -2.39
N TYR A 52 -2.30 -16.46 -3.25
CA TYR A 52 -1.73 -16.84 -4.53
C TYR A 52 -0.18 -16.95 -4.52
N ASP A 53 0.45 -16.93 -3.33
CA ASP A 53 1.92 -16.97 -3.12
C ASP A 53 2.68 -15.94 -3.98
N LEU A 54 2.12 -14.72 -4.09
CA LEU A 54 2.69 -13.64 -4.89
C LEU A 54 3.72 -12.84 -4.07
N ARG A 55 4.88 -13.46 -3.81
CA ARG A 55 5.90 -12.96 -2.87
C ARG A 55 6.44 -11.59 -3.22
N ASP A 56 6.85 -11.38 -4.46
CA ASP A 56 7.38 -10.09 -4.91
C ASP A 56 6.35 -8.96 -4.71
N ASN A 57 5.07 -9.26 -4.97
CA ASN A 57 3.98 -8.30 -4.73
C ASN A 57 3.75 -8.05 -3.23
N LEU A 58 3.92 -9.06 -2.36
CA LEU A 58 3.83 -8.88 -0.90
C LEU A 58 4.94 -7.99 -0.37
N GLU A 59 6.17 -8.22 -0.81
CA GLU A 59 7.33 -7.41 -0.42
C GLU A 59 7.19 -5.98 -0.96
N CYS A 60 6.73 -5.83 -2.20
CA CYS A 60 6.40 -4.55 -2.80
C CYS A 60 5.31 -3.80 -2.01
N LEU A 61 4.27 -4.51 -1.54
CA LEU A 61 3.22 -3.93 -0.69
C LEU A 61 3.77 -3.50 0.67
N ALA A 62 4.66 -4.28 1.29
CA ALA A 62 5.30 -3.90 2.56
C ALA A 62 6.17 -2.63 2.39
N LEU A 63 6.93 -2.53 1.30
CA LEU A 63 7.71 -1.33 0.97
C LEU A 63 6.79 -0.11 0.75
N PHE A 64 5.68 -0.30 0.04
CA PHE A 64 4.66 0.74 -0.12
C PHE A 64 4.10 1.22 1.23
N GLU A 65 3.75 0.29 2.12
CA GLU A 65 3.16 0.61 3.43
C GLU A 65 4.11 1.41 4.31
N ILE A 66 5.39 1.02 4.36
CA ILE A 66 6.41 1.77 5.11
C ILE A 66 6.59 3.18 4.55
N CYS A 67 6.71 3.34 3.23
CA CYS A 67 6.78 4.67 2.62
C CYS A 67 5.54 5.52 2.96
N PHE A 68 4.35 4.92 2.85
CA PHE A 68 3.09 5.58 3.16
C PHE A 68 3.04 6.07 4.62
N GLU A 69 3.41 5.23 5.57
CA GLU A 69 3.41 5.56 7.00
C GLU A 69 4.40 6.67 7.35
N ILE A 70 5.61 6.64 6.77
CA ILE A 70 6.61 7.68 6.99
C ILE A 70 6.09 9.02 6.43
N ILE A 71 5.58 9.02 5.19
CA ILE A 71 5.06 10.25 4.55
C ILE A 71 3.86 10.82 5.33
N GLU A 72 2.90 9.98 5.72
CA GLU A 72 1.75 10.43 6.51
C GLU A 72 2.17 10.99 7.87
N ARG A 73 3.16 10.36 8.51
CA ARG A 73 3.75 10.87 9.75
C ARG A 73 4.30 12.26 9.50
N GLU A 74 5.19 12.44 8.54
CA GLU A 74 5.80 13.75 8.24
C GLU A 74 4.77 14.83 7.88
N GLN A 75 3.68 14.48 7.17
CA GLN A 75 2.60 15.41 6.82
C GLN A 75 1.70 15.82 8.00
N LYS A 76 1.56 14.98 9.04
CA LYS A 76 0.73 15.28 10.24
C LYS A 76 1.47 16.14 11.28
N PHE A 77 2.79 16.31 11.13
CA PHE A 77 3.62 17.06 12.08
C PHE A 77 3.62 18.60 12.03
N PRO A 78 2.99 19.31 11.06
CA PRO A 78 2.84 20.76 11.18
C PRO A 78 2.05 21.22 12.42
N GLN A 79 1.42 20.31 13.17
CA GLN A 79 0.54 20.63 14.31
C GLN A 79 1.04 20.19 15.70
N SER A 80 2.15 19.44 15.80
CA SER A 80 2.71 19.02 17.10
C SER A 80 4.04 19.74 17.37
N LYS A 81 4.24 20.19 18.60
CA LYS A 81 5.27 21.18 19.01
C LYS A 81 6.74 20.72 18.91
N LYS A 82 7.04 19.61 18.22
CA LYS A 82 8.40 19.17 17.90
C LYS A 82 8.42 18.60 16.49
N GLU A 83 9.10 19.31 15.60
CA GLU A 83 9.44 18.84 14.26
C GLU A 83 10.13 17.46 14.36
N PRO A 84 9.81 16.48 13.48
CA PRO A 84 10.53 15.21 13.46
C PRO A 84 12.02 15.51 13.21
N LEU A 85 12.89 14.91 14.02
CA LEU A 85 14.34 15.06 13.84
C LEU A 85 14.72 14.57 12.44
N LEU A 86 15.47 15.38 11.70
CA LEU A 86 15.95 15.05 10.36
C LEU A 86 16.71 13.72 10.38
N GLU A 87 17.44 13.44 11.46
CA GLU A 87 18.13 12.18 11.69
C GLU A 87 17.17 10.97 11.66
N SER A 88 15.98 11.09 12.26
CA SER A 88 14.99 10.00 12.23
C SER A 88 14.46 9.77 10.82
N LEU A 89 14.26 10.84 10.03
CA LEU A 89 13.86 10.67 8.63
C LEU A 89 14.97 10.02 7.80
N ILE A 90 16.24 10.38 8.04
CA ILE A 90 17.39 9.74 7.40
C ILE A 90 17.42 8.24 7.71
N GLU A 91 17.23 7.83 8.96
CA GLU A 91 17.18 6.41 9.33
C GLU A 91 16.01 5.68 8.64
N ASN A 92 14.83 6.29 8.61
CA ASN A 92 13.68 5.71 7.88
C ASN A 92 13.98 5.55 6.38
N VAL A 93 14.62 6.53 5.74
CA VAL A 93 14.99 6.44 4.31
C VAL A 93 16.04 5.36 4.07
N LYS A 94 17.01 5.16 4.98
CA LYS A 94 17.97 4.04 4.89
C LYS A 94 17.27 2.69 4.96
N GLN A 95 16.33 2.53 5.89
CA GLN A 95 15.54 1.30 5.99
C GLN A 95 14.76 1.03 4.69
N VAL A 96 14.13 2.05 4.11
CA VAL A 96 13.41 1.92 2.84
C VAL A 96 14.37 1.57 1.70
N GLN A 97 15.57 2.16 1.66
CA GLN A 97 16.58 1.84 0.67
C GLN A 97 17.01 0.37 0.77
N GLU A 98 17.28 -0.15 1.96
CA GLU A 98 17.64 -1.56 2.19
C GLU A 98 16.55 -2.49 1.65
N MET A 99 15.29 -2.23 2.00
CA MET A 99 14.16 -2.99 1.48
C MET A 99 14.01 -2.91 -0.05
N ALA A 100 14.30 -1.75 -0.64
CA ALA A 100 14.25 -1.56 -2.08
C ALA A 100 15.37 -2.31 -2.81
N ILE A 101 16.55 -2.43 -2.19
CA ILE A 101 17.69 -3.19 -2.73
C ILE A 101 17.39 -4.69 -2.75
N ASP A 102 16.74 -5.20 -1.70
CA ASP A 102 16.43 -6.63 -1.57
C ASP A 102 15.26 -7.08 -2.48
N LEU A 103 14.59 -6.15 -3.17
CA LEU A 103 13.38 -6.40 -3.95
C LEU A 103 13.68 -6.74 -5.42
N ASP A 104 14.01 -8.00 -5.70
CA ASP A 104 14.43 -8.44 -7.04
C ASP A 104 13.29 -8.57 -8.09
N GLY A 105 12.03 -8.68 -7.65
CA GLY A 105 10.87 -8.94 -8.53
C GLY A 105 10.16 -7.71 -9.09
N VAL A 106 10.60 -6.50 -8.76
CA VAL A 106 9.89 -5.26 -9.06
C VAL A 106 10.69 -4.38 -10.00
N SER A 107 10.42 -4.48 -11.31
CA SER A 107 11.14 -3.73 -12.34
C SER A 107 11.05 -2.20 -12.22
N GLN A 108 10.05 -1.68 -11.49
CA GLN A 108 9.89 -0.25 -11.22
C GLN A 108 10.88 0.26 -10.15
N ILE A 109 11.43 -0.64 -9.33
CA ILE A 109 12.53 -0.35 -8.41
C ILE A 109 13.82 -0.68 -9.17
N ASP A 110 14.23 0.27 -10.01
CA ASP A 110 15.38 0.09 -10.88
C ASP A 110 16.64 0.73 -10.27
N ARG A 111 17.76 0.52 -10.96
CA ARG A 111 19.05 1.10 -10.60
C ARG A 111 19.00 2.63 -10.50
N ALA A 112 18.22 3.31 -11.35
CA ALA A 112 18.12 4.76 -11.32
C ALA A 112 17.44 5.25 -10.03
N LEU A 113 16.40 4.56 -9.56
CA LEU A 113 15.78 4.85 -8.27
C LEU A 113 16.77 4.62 -7.11
N LEU A 114 17.53 3.51 -7.14
CA LEU A 114 18.53 3.21 -6.11
C LEU A 114 19.67 4.24 -6.07
N GLU A 115 20.09 4.76 -7.22
CA GLU A 115 21.07 5.86 -7.30
C GLU A 115 20.50 7.15 -6.67
N ARG A 116 19.23 7.46 -6.92
CA ARG A 116 18.55 8.62 -6.32
C ARG A 116 18.36 8.52 -4.80
N PHE A 117 18.27 7.31 -4.22
CA PHE A 117 18.35 7.15 -2.77
C PHE A 117 19.67 7.68 -2.22
N ASN A 118 20.79 7.36 -2.86
CA ASN A 118 22.11 7.84 -2.42
C ASN A 118 22.19 9.37 -2.53
N GLU A 119 21.66 9.95 -3.61
CA GLU A 119 21.59 11.41 -3.76
C GLU A 119 20.76 12.07 -2.65
N ALA A 120 19.58 11.52 -2.37
CA ALA A 120 18.69 12.03 -1.32
C ALA A 120 19.35 11.95 0.07
N LEU A 121 19.96 10.81 0.41
CA LEU A 121 20.65 10.60 1.68
C LEU A 121 21.88 11.52 1.85
N ASN A 122 22.59 11.84 0.76
CA ASN A 122 23.75 12.75 0.81
C ASN A 122 23.37 14.24 0.81
N SER A 123 22.13 14.58 0.45
CA SER A 123 21.68 15.97 0.36
C SER A 123 21.40 16.64 1.70
N ASN A 124 21.21 15.86 2.79
CA ASN A 124 20.72 16.34 4.08
C ASN A 124 19.46 17.23 3.98
N SER A 125 18.65 17.02 2.95
CA SER A 125 17.45 17.81 2.66
C SER A 125 16.20 16.99 2.98
N ARG A 126 15.38 17.48 3.93
CA ARG A 126 14.09 16.85 4.24
C ARG A 126 13.23 16.69 2.98
N ASN A 127 13.20 17.69 2.11
CA ASN A 127 12.42 17.63 0.87
C ASN A 127 12.93 16.53 -0.07
N SER A 128 14.24 16.35 -0.18
CA SER A 128 14.84 15.31 -1.01
C SER A 128 14.54 13.91 -0.45
N LEU A 129 14.59 13.76 0.87
CA LEU A 129 14.22 12.52 1.58
C LEU A 129 12.73 12.19 1.40
N LEU A 130 11.83 13.16 1.54
CA LEU A 130 10.40 12.96 1.30
C LEU A 130 10.11 12.63 -0.17
N SER A 131 10.77 13.32 -1.10
CA SER A 131 10.59 13.08 -2.53
C SER A 131 10.99 11.66 -2.95
N ILE A 132 12.10 11.11 -2.43
CA ILE A 132 12.48 9.73 -2.77
C ILE A 132 11.51 8.70 -2.17
N LEU A 133 10.94 8.96 -0.99
CA LEU A 133 9.89 8.11 -0.41
C LEU A 133 8.61 8.14 -1.27
N GLU A 134 8.21 9.33 -1.75
CA GLU A 134 7.05 9.49 -2.63
C GLU A 134 7.23 8.74 -3.94
N ASP A 135 8.41 8.86 -4.54
CA ASP A 135 8.74 8.17 -5.80
C ASP A 135 8.78 6.66 -5.63
N THR A 136 9.40 6.18 -4.55
CA THR A 136 9.41 4.74 -4.21
C THR A 136 8.00 4.21 -4.01
N ARG A 137 7.16 4.94 -3.26
CA ARG A 137 5.74 4.59 -3.08
C ARG A 137 5.00 4.56 -4.42
N ASN A 138 5.28 5.49 -5.32
CA ASN A 138 4.68 5.55 -6.65
C ASN A 138 5.10 4.34 -7.51
N CYS A 139 6.39 3.97 -7.49
CA CYS A 139 6.90 2.78 -8.17
C CYS A 139 6.23 1.50 -7.66
N CYS A 140 6.10 1.33 -6.33
CA CYS A 140 5.42 0.17 -5.76
C CYS A 140 3.94 0.12 -6.19
N ARG A 141 3.24 1.25 -6.15
CA ARG A 141 1.84 1.33 -6.61
C ARG A 141 1.72 0.92 -8.08
N ASP A 142 2.63 1.40 -8.93
CA ASP A 142 2.60 1.12 -10.36
C ASP A 142 2.86 -0.36 -10.64
N HIS A 143 3.77 -1.00 -9.89
CA HIS A 143 3.96 -2.45 -9.93
C HIS A 143 2.69 -3.21 -9.53
N LEU A 144 2.13 -2.87 -8.36
CA LEU A 144 0.93 -3.51 -7.79
C LEU A 144 -0.33 -3.30 -8.64
N ARG A 145 -0.37 -2.25 -9.48
CA ARG A 145 -1.47 -2.03 -10.41
C ARG A 145 -1.66 -3.21 -11.37
N SER A 146 -0.57 -3.86 -11.79
CA SER A 146 -0.64 -4.98 -12.74
C SER A 146 -1.43 -6.19 -12.22
N ILE A 147 -1.36 -6.44 -10.91
CA ILE A 147 -2.07 -7.55 -10.26
C ILE A 147 -3.44 -7.13 -9.69
N HIS A 148 -3.68 -5.82 -9.56
CA HIS A 148 -4.90 -5.26 -8.99
C HIS A 148 -6.18 -5.66 -9.75
N GLU A 149 -6.11 -5.81 -11.08
CA GLU A 149 -7.26 -6.27 -11.87
C GLU A 149 -7.73 -7.67 -11.44
N LYS A 150 -6.80 -8.61 -11.23
CA LYS A 150 -7.12 -9.95 -10.71
C LYS A 150 -7.64 -9.91 -9.28
N PHE A 151 -7.14 -8.97 -8.48
CA PHE A 151 -7.65 -8.74 -7.14
C PHE A 151 -9.10 -8.25 -7.15
N LYS A 152 -9.48 -7.37 -8.08
CA LYS A 152 -10.84 -6.87 -8.20
C LYS A 152 -11.83 -8.01 -8.51
N GLU A 153 -11.45 -8.90 -9.42
CA GLU A 153 -12.20 -10.13 -9.69
C GLU A 153 -12.36 -10.96 -8.40
N TYR A 154 -11.24 -11.26 -7.73
CA TYR A 154 -11.23 -12.01 -6.47
C TYR A 154 -12.09 -11.35 -5.36
N ALA A 155 -12.06 -10.03 -5.22
CA ALA A 155 -12.82 -9.32 -4.21
C ALA A 155 -14.33 -9.38 -4.49
N SER A 156 -14.71 -9.28 -5.77
CA SER A 156 -16.11 -9.31 -6.22
C SER A 156 -16.73 -10.72 -6.18
N GLU A 157 -15.92 -11.77 -6.22
CA GLU A 157 -16.40 -13.15 -6.21
C GLU A 157 -17.16 -13.48 -4.91
N PRO A 158 -18.41 -13.98 -5.03
CA PRO A 158 -19.19 -14.38 -3.87
C PRO A 158 -18.45 -15.45 -3.09
N CYS A 159 -18.47 -15.31 -1.77
CA CYS A 159 -17.91 -16.32 -0.87
C CYS A 159 -18.47 -17.70 -1.21
N PRO A 160 -17.63 -18.74 -1.35
CA PRO A 160 -18.15 -20.09 -1.36
C PRO A 160 -18.90 -20.25 -0.04
N MET A 161 -20.22 -20.40 -0.11
CA MET A 161 -21.02 -20.66 1.09
C MET A 161 -20.36 -21.86 1.76
N SER A 162 -19.83 -21.65 2.95
CA SER A 162 -19.50 -22.74 3.86
C SER A 162 -20.78 -23.57 3.98
N ARG A 163 -20.77 -24.76 3.39
CA ARG A 163 -21.85 -25.74 3.53
C ARG A 163 -22.03 -26.10 4.99
#